data_AF-A0A7S0FGQ7-F1
#
_entry.id   AF-A0A7S0FGQ7-F1
#
_cell.length_a   1.000
_cell.length_b   1.000
_cell.length_c   1.000
_cell.angle_alpha   90.00
_cell.angle_beta   90.00
_cell.angle_gamma   90.00
#
_symmetry.space_group_name_H-M   'P 1'
#
loop_
_entity.id
_entity.type
_entity.pdbx_description
1 polymer ?
#
loop_
_entity_poly.entity_id
_entity_poly.type
_entity_poly.pdbx_seq_one_letter_code
_entity_poly.pdbx_strand_id
1 'polypeptide(L)'
;TECAEGDNETIAMEISEAEVLLAADVVYDTSQISILVRCVKVLLSSQQGSSSVTTEKRKAVFATTFRNEKTFALFTNQLRNEGIACQFVDKEVIANLPSIFPCYHPYFLQQRSDVRICTMTAE
;
A
#
# COMPACT_ATOMS: atom_id res chain seq x y z
N THR A 1 -28.99 9.39 -10.25
CA THR A 1 -27.79 9.45 -9.39
C THR A 1 -27.84 8.22 -8.52
N GLU A 2 -27.44 7.08 -9.07
CA GLU A 2 -27.35 5.82 -8.36
C GLU A 2 -25.92 5.33 -8.62
N CYS A 3 -25.05 5.50 -7.62
CA CYS A 3 -23.64 5.13 -7.72
C CYS A 3 -23.36 4.07 -6.66
N ALA A 4 -23.31 2.81 -7.12
CA ALA A 4 -22.37 1.77 -6.69
C ALA A 4 -22.08 1.62 -5.18
N GLU A 5 -23.11 1.48 -4.34
CA GLU A 5 -22.90 1.08 -2.94
C GLU A 5 -22.63 -0.43 -2.78
N GLY A 6 -23.07 -1.26 -3.74
CA GLY A 6 -22.93 -2.72 -3.69
C GLY A 6 -21.50 -3.25 -3.90
N ASP A 7 -20.66 -2.55 -4.66
CA ASP A 7 -19.32 -3.05 -4.98
C ASP A 7 -18.32 -2.92 -3.81
N ASN A 8 -18.56 -1.95 -2.91
CA ASN A 8 -17.64 -1.66 -1.80
C ASN A 8 -17.68 -2.71 -0.69
N GLU A 9 -18.83 -3.35 -0.44
CA GLU A 9 -18.95 -4.38 0.62
C GLU A 9 -18.30 -5.70 0.21
N THR A 10 -18.44 -6.11 -1.05
CA THR A 10 -17.83 -7.34 -1.56
C THR A 10 -16.30 -7.25 -1.58
N ILE A 11 -15.75 -6.13 -2.02
CA ILE A 11 -14.29 -5.89 -2.01
C ILE A 11 -13.75 -5.87 -0.58
N ALA A 12 -14.51 -5.30 0.37
CA ALA A 12 -14.11 -5.32 1.77
C ALA A 12 -14.06 -6.74 2.35
N MET A 13 -15.00 -7.61 1.98
CA MET A 13 -14.99 -9.03 2.36
C MET A 13 -13.75 -9.75 1.81
N GLU A 14 -13.45 -9.62 0.52
CA GLU A 14 -12.29 -10.30 -0.08
C GLU A 14 -10.96 -9.81 0.49
N ILE A 15 -10.81 -8.50 0.71
CA ILE A 15 -9.61 -7.93 1.34
C ILE A 15 -9.47 -8.40 2.80
N SER A 16 -10.60 -8.61 3.50
CA SER A 16 -10.60 -9.01 4.90
C SER A 16 -10.08 -10.44 5.14
N GLU A 17 -10.07 -11.29 4.11
CA GLU A 17 -9.53 -12.65 4.16
C GLU A 17 -8.02 -12.69 3.85
N ALA A 18 -7.49 -11.67 3.18
CA ALA A 18 -6.09 -11.63 2.78
C ALA A 18 -5.14 -11.43 3.98
N GLU A 19 -3.94 -12.01 3.89
CA GLU A 19 -2.86 -11.75 4.85
C GLU A 19 -1.92 -10.63 4.38
N VAL A 20 -1.73 -10.49 3.07
CA VAL A 20 -0.80 -9.52 2.50
C VAL A 20 -1.47 -8.73 1.39
N LEU A 21 -1.46 -7.41 1.52
CA LEU A 21 -1.83 -6.50 0.44
C LEU A 21 -0.56 -5.98 -0.25
N LEU A 22 -0.42 -6.26 -1.54
CA LEU A 22 0.66 -5.72 -2.36
C LEU A 22 0.10 -4.62 -3.26
N ALA A 23 0.72 -3.46 -3.27
CA ALA A 23 0.33 -2.37 -4.16
C ALA A 23 1.55 -1.73 -4.82
N ALA A 24 1.48 -1.52 -6.14
CA ALA A 24 2.55 -0.93 -6.92
C ALA A 24 2.05 0.30 -7.68
N ASP A 25 2.76 1.42 -7.53
CA ASP A 25 2.47 2.70 -8.20
C ASP A 25 1.01 3.18 -8.06
N VAL A 26 0.40 3.01 -6.87
CA VAL A 26 -1.00 3.38 -6.59
C VAL A 26 -1.18 4.73 -5.89
N VAL A 27 -0.08 5.35 -5.41
CA VAL A 27 -0.12 6.61 -4.64
C VAL A 27 0.16 7.81 -5.56
N TYR A 28 -0.76 8.07 -6.50
CA TYR A 28 -0.63 9.18 -7.46
C TYR A 28 -1.88 10.06 -7.53
N ASP A 29 -3.08 9.49 -7.38
CA ASP A 29 -4.34 10.23 -7.41
C ASP A 29 -4.77 10.61 -5.98
N THR A 30 -4.70 11.89 -5.66
CA THR A 30 -5.07 12.41 -4.34
C THR A 30 -6.53 12.17 -3.97
N SER A 31 -7.42 12.02 -4.96
CA SER A 31 -8.85 11.75 -4.71
C SER A 31 -9.11 10.33 -4.19
N GLN A 32 -8.19 9.39 -4.47
CA GLN A 32 -8.32 7.98 -4.11
C GLN A 32 -7.57 7.61 -2.82
N ILE A 33 -6.75 8.52 -2.29
CA ILE A 33 -5.89 8.23 -1.12
C ILE A 33 -6.71 7.76 0.09
N SER A 34 -7.86 8.38 0.35
CA SER A 34 -8.72 7.99 1.49
C SER A 34 -9.30 6.58 1.35
N ILE A 35 -9.70 6.20 0.14
CA ILE A 35 -10.19 4.86 -0.18
C ILE A 35 -9.05 3.85 -0.02
N LEU A 36 -7.86 4.19 -0.53
CA LEU A 36 -6.68 3.34 -0.43
C LEU A 36 -6.28 3.07 1.03
N VAL A 37 -6.26 4.11 1.86
CA VAL A 37 -5.99 3.99 3.31
C VAL A 37 -7.08 3.16 3.99
N ARG A 38 -8.35 3.32 3.61
CA ARG A 38 -9.45 2.49 4.11
C ARG A 38 -9.25 1.01 3.78
N CYS A 39 -8.81 0.67 2.57
CA CYS A 39 -8.51 -0.72 2.20
C CYS A 39 -7.40 -1.31 3.09
N VAL A 40 -6.33 -0.55 3.33
CA VAL A 40 -5.27 -0.95 4.27
C VAL A 40 -5.85 -1.16 5.67
N LYS A 41 -6.71 -0.25 6.14
CA LYS A 41 -7.36 -0.37 7.44
C LYS A 41 -8.25 -1.62 7.53
N VAL A 42 -9.05 -1.92 6.52
CA VAL A 42 -9.92 -3.11 6.49
C VAL A 42 -9.11 -4.41 6.59
N LEU A 43 -8.03 -4.51 5.80
CA LEU A 43 -7.10 -5.64 5.87
C LEU A 43 -6.56 -5.84 7.30
N LEU A 44 -6.07 -4.75 7.90
CA LEU A 44 -5.44 -4.77 9.22
C LEU A 44 -6.44 -4.94 10.38
N SER A 45 -7.70 -4.51 10.21
CA SER A 45 -8.74 -4.53 11.25
C SER A 45 -9.62 -5.77 11.25
N SER A 46 -9.55 -6.61 10.22
CA SER A 46 -10.36 -7.84 10.14
C SER A 46 -9.86 -8.88 11.16
N GLN A 47 -10.32 -8.72 12.41
CA GLN A 47 -9.91 -9.51 13.57
C GLN A 47 -11.07 -10.30 14.21
N GLN A 48 -12.31 -10.14 13.74
CA GLN A 48 -13.49 -10.56 14.52
C GLN A 48 -14.09 -11.94 14.20
N GLY A 49 -13.53 -12.73 13.27
CA GLY A 49 -14.15 -14.00 12.85
C GLY A 49 -13.32 -15.26 12.96
N SER A 50 -11.98 -15.17 12.91
CA SER A 50 -11.12 -16.36 12.79
C SER A 50 -10.46 -16.69 14.12
N SER A 51 -11.10 -17.57 14.89
CA SER A 51 -10.41 -18.32 15.94
C SER A 51 -9.24 -19.07 15.31
N SER A 52 -8.08 -19.01 15.97
CA SER A 52 -6.84 -19.74 15.67
C SER A 52 -5.81 -19.01 14.81
N VAL A 53 -4.83 -18.43 15.51
CA VAL A 53 -3.40 -18.44 15.14
C VAL A 53 -2.99 -17.53 13.97
N THR A 54 -2.65 -16.28 14.33
CA THR A 54 -1.56 -15.42 13.79
C THR A 54 -1.97 -13.97 13.54
N THR A 55 -2.35 -13.28 14.63
CA THR A 55 -2.48 -11.82 14.71
C THR A 55 -1.20 -11.05 14.29
N GLU A 56 -0.05 -11.72 14.18
CA GLU A 56 1.24 -11.10 13.82
C GLU A 56 1.52 -11.01 12.30
N LYS A 57 0.65 -11.49 11.41
CA LYS A 57 1.03 -11.69 9.99
C LYS A 57 0.46 -10.71 8.97
N ARG A 58 -0.56 -9.91 9.31
CA ARG A 58 -1.20 -9.04 8.32
C ARG A 58 -0.40 -7.78 8.05
N LYS A 59 -0.07 -7.55 6.78
CA LYS A 59 0.72 -6.39 6.37
C LYS A 59 0.31 -5.90 4.99
N ALA A 60 0.45 -4.60 4.77
CA ALA A 60 0.42 -4.04 3.43
C ALA A 60 1.83 -3.62 3.01
N VAL A 61 2.23 -3.93 1.78
CA VAL A 61 3.52 -3.52 1.20
C VAL A 61 3.25 -2.71 -0.05
N PHE A 62 3.68 -1.45 -0.01
CA PHE A 62 3.49 -0.51 -1.10
C PHE A 62 4.84 -0.19 -1.72
N ALA A 63 4.92 -0.29 -3.05
CA ALA A 63 6.06 0.14 -3.85
C ALA A 63 5.59 1.22 -4.83
N THR A 64 5.82 2.49 -4.53
CA THR A 64 5.25 3.61 -5.29
C THR A 64 6.30 4.61 -5.71
N THR A 65 6.12 5.18 -6.89
CA THR A 65 6.99 6.23 -7.42
C THR A 65 6.76 7.53 -6.68
N PHE A 66 7.80 8.06 -6.03
CA PHE A 66 7.85 9.37 -5.43
C PHE A 66 7.92 10.48 -6.50
N ARG A 67 6.79 10.73 -7.17
CA ARG A 67 6.67 11.80 -8.19
C ARG A 67 6.32 13.15 -7.57
N ASN A 68 5.54 13.14 -6.48
CA ASN A 68 5.02 14.35 -5.85
C ASN A 68 5.06 14.22 -4.32
N GLU A 69 5.88 15.05 -3.69
CA GLU A 69 6.04 15.10 -2.25
C GLU A 69 4.71 15.40 -1.53
N LYS A 70 3.85 16.25 -2.10
CA LYS A 70 2.56 16.60 -1.49
C LYS A 70 1.61 15.40 -1.44
N THR A 71 1.58 14.60 -2.52
CA THR A 71 0.75 13.38 -2.58
C THR A 71 1.20 12.36 -1.55
N PHE A 72 2.51 12.16 -1.40
CA PHE A 72 3.06 11.27 -0.38
C PHE A 72 2.85 11.77 1.04
N ALA A 73 3.00 13.08 1.27
CA ALA A 73 2.72 13.68 2.57
C ALA A 73 1.24 13.49 2.94
N LEU A 74 0.32 13.67 2.00
CA LEU A 74 -1.10 13.41 2.21
C LEU A 74 -1.36 11.94 2.56
N PHE A 75 -0.78 11.00 1.81
CA PHE A 75 -0.92 9.56 2.09
C PHE A 75 -0.41 9.16 3.48
N THR A 76 0.83 9.56 3.81
CA THR A 76 1.45 9.25 5.10
C THR A 76 0.74 9.90 6.28
N ASN A 77 0.21 11.12 6.11
CA ASN A 77 -0.61 11.77 7.13
C ASN A 77 -1.94 11.03 7.35
N GLN A 78 -2.60 10.56 6.29
CA GLN A 78 -3.84 9.80 6.43
C GLN A 78 -3.60 8.44 7.10
N LEU A 79 -2.51 7.73 6.76
CA LEU A 79 -2.14 6.50 7.46
C LEU A 79 -1.96 6.73 8.96
N ARG A 80 -1.24 7.80 9.34
CA ARG A 80 -1.04 8.17 10.75
C ARG A 80 -2.36 8.50 11.46
N ASN A 81 -3.26 9.23 10.79
CA ASN A 81 -4.57 9.58 11.36
C ASN A 81 -5.45 8.36 11.63
N GLU A 82 -5.22 7.27 10.89
CA GLU A 82 -5.94 6.00 11.05
C GLU A 82 -5.22 5.01 11.98
N GLY A 83 -4.12 5.42 12.64
CA GLY A 83 -3.34 4.57 13.54
C GLY A 83 -2.61 3.43 12.82
N ILE A 84 -2.17 3.66 11.59
CA ILE A 84 -1.44 2.68 10.78
C ILE A 84 0.05 3.01 10.80
N ALA A 85 0.84 2.11 11.38
CA ALA A 85 2.30 2.20 11.37
C ALA A 85 2.80 2.03 9.93
N CYS A 86 3.71 2.88 9.48
CA CYS A 86 4.27 2.84 8.14
C CYS A 86 5.80 2.96 8.20
N GLN A 87 6.50 1.87 7.87
CA GLN A 87 7.95 1.80 7.88
C GLN A 87 8.50 1.78 6.45
N PHE A 88 9.32 2.77 6.10
CA PHE A 88 9.98 2.84 4.79
C PHE A 88 11.26 2.03 4.77
N VAL A 89 11.53 1.38 3.64
CA VAL A 89 12.83 0.78 3.33
C VAL A 89 13.81 1.88 2.95
N ASP A 90 15.07 1.72 3.37
CA ASP A 90 16.14 2.66 3.06
C ASP A 90 16.33 2.86 1.56
N LYS A 91 16.48 4.12 1.14
CA LYS A 91 16.62 4.48 -0.28
C LYS A 91 17.83 3.83 -0.93
N GLU A 92 18.93 3.68 -0.17
CA GLU A 92 20.17 3.05 -0.64
C GLU A 92 19.96 1.57 -0.95
N VAL A 93 19.16 0.86 -0.14
CA VAL A 93 18.81 -0.53 -0.41
C VAL A 93 18.01 -0.63 -1.70
N ILE A 94 17.02 0.24 -1.89
CA ILE A 94 16.18 0.27 -3.10
C ILE A 94 17.00 0.58 -4.35
N ALA A 95 17.90 1.56 -4.28
CA ALA A 95 18.76 1.96 -5.39
C ALA A 95 19.65 0.82 -5.89
N ASN A 96 20.07 -0.08 -5.00
CA ASN A 96 20.96 -1.20 -5.28
C ASN A 96 20.23 -2.52 -5.61
N LEU A 97 18.90 -2.53 -5.65
CA LEU A 97 18.15 -3.74 -6.02
C LEU A 97 18.51 -4.19 -7.46
N PRO A 98 18.57 -5.50 -7.74
CA PRO A 98 18.93 -6.01 -9.05
C PRO A 98 17.84 -5.76 -10.10
N SER A 99 18.23 -5.63 -11.37
CA SER A 99 17.31 -5.63 -12.51
C SER A 99 16.90 -7.05 -12.86
N ILE A 100 15.66 -7.41 -12.54
CA ILE A 100 15.10 -8.73 -12.81
C ILE A 100 14.80 -8.90 -14.30
N PHE A 101 14.57 -7.81 -15.03
CA PHE A 101 14.28 -7.83 -16.45
C PHE A 101 15.27 -6.95 -17.24
N PRO A 102 16.45 -7.50 -17.57
CA PRO A 102 17.50 -6.77 -18.29
C PRO A 102 17.05 -6.24 -19.65
N CYS A 103 16.08 -6.90 -20.29
CA CYS A 103 15.57 -6.55 -21.61
C CYS A 103 14.83 -5.21 -21.69
N TYR A 104 14.38 -4.64 -20.56
CA TYR A 104 13.78 -3.31 -20.55
C TYR A 104 14.82 -2.19 -20.49
N HIS A 105 16.12 -2.50 -20.34
CA HIS A 105 17.17 -1.51 -20.54
C HIS A 105 17.44 -1.38 -22.05
N PRO A 106 17.37 -0.18 -22.67
CA PRO A 106 17.38 1.17 -22.09
C PRO A 106 16.01 1.88 -21.97
N TYR A 107 14.92 1.23 -22.33
CA TYR A 107 13.59 1.87 -22.42
C TYR A 107 12.89 2.09 -21.06
N PHE A 108 13.35 1.43 -19.99
CA PHE A 108 12.86 1.65 -18.64
C PHE A 108 13.57 2.85 -18.02
N LEU A 109 12.94 4.02 -18.12
CA LEU A 109 13.49 5.31 -17.71
C LEU A 109 13.36 5.59 -16.20
N GLN A 110 12.62 4.76 -15.45
CA GLN A 110 12.40 5.02 -14.04
C GLN A 110 13.62 4.64 -13.20
N GLN A 111 14.21 5.65 -12.55
CA GLN A 111 15.30 5.40 -11.61
C GLN A 111 14.74 4.75 -10.33
N ARG A 112 15.46 3.77 -9.80
CA ARG A 112 15.07 3.09 -8.54
C ARG A 112 15.06 4.05 -7.35
N SER A 113 15.89 5.08 -7.39
CA SER A 113 15.90 6.18 -6.42
C SER A 113 14.56 6.92 -6.32
N ASP A 114 13.73 6.84 -7.35
CA ASP A 114 12.40 7.45 -7.37
C ASP A 114 11.35 6.55 -6.74
N VAL A 115 11.67 5.30 -6.43
CA VAL A 115 10.74 4.38 -5.76
C VAL A 115 10.85 4.54 -4.25
N ARG A 116 9.71 4.45 -3.57
CA ARG A 116 9.61 4.27 -2.12
C ARG A 116 8.91 2.96 -1.87
N ILE A 117 9.51 2.14 -1.02
CA ILE A 117 8.90 0.89 -0.54
C ILE A 117 8.59 1.09 0.94
N CYS A 118 7.37 0.79 1.35
CA CYS A 118 6.98 0.81 2.75
C CYS A 118 6.13 -0.40 3.13
N THR A 119 6.32 -0.85 4.36
CA THR A 119 5.49 -1.86 5.01
C THR A 119 4.58 -1.20 6.02
N MET A 120 3.31 -1.57 6.03
CA MET A 120 2.29 -1.07 6.94
C MET A 120 1.72 -2.19 7.79
N THR A 121 1.54 -1.90 9.07
CA THR A 121 0.97 -2.79 10.09
C THR A 121 0.02 -2.01 10.97
N ALA A 122 -0.86 -2.70 11.71
CA ALA A 122 -1.60 -2.06 12.79
C ALA A 122 -0.61 -1.55 13.85
N GLU A 123 -0.86 -0.35 14.41
CA GLU A 123 -0.16 0.12 15.63
C GLU A 123 -0.58 -0.68 16.88
#